data_AF-A0A5C0DTL2-F1
#
_entry.id   AF-A0A5C0DTL2-F1
#
_cell.length_a   1.000
_cell.length_b   1.000
_cell.length_c   1.000
_cell.angle_alpha   90.00
_cell.angle_beta   90.00
_cell.angle_gamma   90.00
#
_symmetry.space_group_name_H-M   'P 1'
#
loop_
_entity.id
_entity.type
_entity.pdbx_description
1 polymer ?
#
loop_
_entity_poly.entity_id
_entity_poly.type
_entity_poly.pdbx_seq_one_letter_code
_entity_poly.pdbx_strand_id
1 'polypeptide(L)'
;MGEYHVFLSHASEDKETFARPLYERLIYENYRVWYDEQEIEWGDELNRKITEGLKKSQYGMVVISPNYFAKHKEWTFMEFDNILESDKILPILHGIDLPQIKREHPKEYERIKNWLSISSNKGIEYIVQQTHKKLGFPIKKFDFQTAKISTNLLSTVTRNTPLNYFSKSAEYFTQNLRNGVTLEMVAIPGGTFKMGSPENEQGYSSYQSPQHQVTVPPFFMGKYPVTQKQWRAVAALGKVNIDLKSDPSYFKGDNLPVECVSWNDAREFCDRLSRMANKTYRLPSEAEWEYACRGGTTTPFYCGETISTDLANYNGNYTYGQGQKGQYREKTTEVGIFPANPFGLYDMCGNVWEWCEDGWHENYINAPTDGSAWTSLSSQRKLLRGGSWDLNPGNCRSAFRYSYLLGYCNLTIGFRVVCSGAARTC
;
A
#
# COMPACT_ATOMS: atom_id res chain seq x y z
N MET A 1 -1.33 -7.53 20.67
CA MET A 1 -0.61 -8.07 19.49
C MET A 1 0.66 -8.72 19.97
N GLY A 2 1.01 -9.89 19.45
CA GLY A 2 2.31 -10.51 19.72
C GLY A 2 3.47 -9.59 19.30
N GLU A 3 4.57 -9.67 20.05
CA GLU A 3 5.81 -8.93 19.80
C GLU A 3 6.46 -9.37 18.47
N TYR A 4 6.29 -10.64 18.09
CA TYR A 4 6.77 -11.20 16.83
C TYR A 4 5.62 -11.68 15.96
N HIS A 5 5.78 -11.57 14.64
CA HIS A 5 4.86 -12.18 13.68
C HIS A 5 5.11 -13.69 13.55
N VAL A 6 6.38 -14.09 13.55
CA VAL A 6 6.80 -15.48 13.33
C VAL A 6 7.84 -15.89 14.37
N PHE A 7 7.68 -17.08 14.93
CA PHE A 7 8.73 -17.81 15.62
C PHE A 7 9.38 -18.79 14.64
N LEU A 8 10.65 -18.62 14.28
CA LEU A 8 11.33 -19.52 13.34
C LEU A 8 12.05 -20.64 14.11
N SER A 9 11.49 -21.85 14.04
CA SER A 9 12.06 -23.05 14.65
C SER A 9 12.76 -23.90 13.59
N HIS A 10 13.99 -24.35 13.86
CA HIS A 10 14.78 -25.16 12.94
C HIS A 10 15.82 -26.01 13.69
N ALA A 11 16.37 -27.02 13.03
CA ALA A 11 17.55 -27.73 13.55
C ALA A 11 18.82 -26.89 13.31
N SER A 12 19.79 -26.93 14.23
CA SER A 12 21.03 -26.15 14.13
C SER A 12 21.80 -26.43 12.83
N GLU A 13 21.72 -27.65 12.31
CA GLU A 13 22.32 -28.11 11.07
C GLU A 13 21.74 -27.44 9.81
N ASP A 14 20.48 -27.00 9.88
CA ASP A 14 19.79 -26.33 8.76
C ASP A 14 19.98 -24.80 8.79
N LYS A 15 20.76 -24.30 9.76
CA LYS A 15 20.91 -22.87 10.05
C LYS A 15 21.42 -22.09 8.83
N GLU A 16 22.60 -22.47 8.36
CA GLU A 16 23.28 -21.79 7.25
C GLU A 16 22.62 -22.06 5.89
N THR A 17 22.15 -23.29 5.68
CA THR A 17 21.64 -23.75 4.39
C THR A 17 20.23 -23.26 4.10
N PHE A 18 19.44 -22.95 5.13
CA PHE A 18 18.03 -22.64 4.95
C PHE A 18 17.45 -21.62 5.94
N ALA A 19 17.63 -21.81 7.25
CA ALA A 19 16.92 -21.00 8.24
C ALA A 19 17.34 -19.53 8.22
N ARG A 20 18.65 -19.23 8.16
CA ARG A 20 19.16 -17.85 8.09
C ARG A 20 18.75 -17.13 6.79
N PRO A 21 18.91 -17.72 5.58
CA PRO A 21 18.37 -17.12 4.36
C PRO A 21 16.87 -16.83 4.42
N LEU A 22 16.06 -17.72 5.02
CA LEU A 22 14.63 -17.50 5.19
C LEU A 22 14.34 -16.37 6.18
N TYR A 23 15.06 -16.33 7.31
CA TYR A 23 14.99 -15.25 8.29
C TYR A 23 15.28 -13.89 7.64
N GLU A 24 16.43 -13.73 6.98
CA GLU A 24 16.83 -12.49 6.33
C GLU A 24 15.79 -12.02 5.31
N ARG A 25 15.21 -12.96 4.55
CA ARG A 25 14.17 -12.65 3.59
C ARG A 25 12.86 -12.19 4.24
N LEU A 26 12.47 -12.79 5.37
CA LEU A 26 11.30 -12.37 6.14
C LEU A 26 11.51 -10.98 6.77
N ILE A 27 12.71 -10.71 7.30
CA ILE A 27 13.09 -9.37 7.79
C ILE A 27 13.02 -8.35 6.64
N TYR A 28 13.46 -8.71 5.44
CA TYR A 28 13.35 -7.85 4.26
C TYR A 28 11.90 -7.47 3.91
N GLU A 29 10.93 -8.37 4.15
CA GLU A 29 9.50 -8.07 4.04
C GLU A 29 8.92 -7.30 5.24
N ASN A 30 9.74 -6.92 6.22
CA ASN A 30 9.36 -6.28 7.49
C ASN A 30 8.60 -7.20 8.47
N TYR A 31 8.74 -8.52 8.36
CA TYR A 31 8.27 -9.39 9.44
C TYR A 31 9.16 -9.21 10.68
N ARG A 32 8.54 -9.16 11.86
CA ARG A 32 9.24 -9.35 13.14
C ARG A 32 9.35 -10.85 13.36
N VAL A 33 10.57 -11.38 13.32
CA VAL A 33 10.82 -12.82 13.43
C VAL A 33 11.65 -13.08 14.66
N TRP A 34 11.13 -13.90 15.58
CA TRP A 34 11.94 -14.44 16.65
C TRP A 34 12.84 -15.53 16.06
N TYR A 35 14.16 -15.38 16.23
CA TYR A 35 15.17 -16.26 15.67
C TYR A 35 16.28 -16.46 16.71
N ASP A 36 16.60 -17.72 17.02
CA ASP A 36 17.45 -18.12 18.14
C ASP A 36 18.81 -17.39 18.16
N GLU A 37 19.44 -17.23 17.01
CA GLU A 37 20.74 -16.57 16.85
C GLU A 37 20.73 -15.08 17.17
N GLN A 38 19.57 -14.43 17.09
CA GLN A 38 19.44 -12.99 17.30
C GLN A 38 18.87 -12.64 18.67
N GLU A 39 18.16 -13.57 19.30
CA GLU A 39 17.33 -13.31 20.49
C GLU A 39 17.87 -13.98 21.77
N ILE A 40 18.88 -14.85 21.65
CA ILE A 40 19.49 -15.61 22.75
C ILE A 40 20.93 -15.16 22.94
N GLU A 41 21.23 -14.65 24.13
CA GLU A 41 22.56 -14.21 24.51
C GLU A 41 23.24 -15.22 25.44
N TRP A 42 24.55 -15.08 25.59
CA TRP A 42 25.33 -15.95 26.48
C TRP A 42 24.93 -15.72 27.94
N GLY A 43 24.46 -16.78 28.61
CA GLY A 43 23.95 -16.73 29.99
C GLY A 43 22.42 -16.83 30.11
N ASP A 44 21.70 -16.81 28.99
CA ASP A 44 20.25 -17.02 28.98
C ASP A 44 19.84 -18.48 29.26
N GLU A 45 18.73 -18.64 29.97
CA GLU A 45 18.07 -19.94 30.13
C GLU A 45 17.28 -20.30 28.86
N LEU A 46 17.84 -21.21 28.06
CA LEU A 46 17.39 -21.53 26.70
C LEU A 46 15.88 -21.86 26.62
N ASN A 47 15.39 -22.77 27.45
CA ASN A 47 14.00 -23.23 27.42
C ASN A 47 13.01 -22.10 27.77
N ARG A 48 13.41 -21.22 28.71
CA ARG A 48 12.61 -20.07 29.10
C ARG A 48 12.46 -19.09 27.93
N LYS A 49 13.56 -18.76 27.26
CA LYS A 49 13.57 -17.84 26.10
C LYS A 49 12.76 -18.37 24.92
N ILE A 50 12.89 -19.67 24.61
CA ILE A 50 12.10 -20.33 23.55
C ILE A 50 10.60 -20.24 23.90
N THR A 51 10.22 -20.59 25.12
CA THR A 51 8.82 -20.52 25.58
C THR A 51 8.27 -19.10 25.52
N GLU A 52 9.04 -18.11 25.96
CA GLU A 52 8.66 -16.69 25.89
C GLU A 52 8.52 -16.21 24.45
N GLY A 53 9.49 -16.51 23.59
CA GLY A 53 9.45 -16.16 22.17
C GLY A 53 8.23 -16.75 21.48
N LEU A 54 7.89 -18.01 21.77
CA LEU A 54 6.74 -18.68 21.20
C LEU A 54 5.41 -18.04 21.65
N LYS A 55 5.27 -17.73 22.95
CA LYS A 55 4.09 -17.02 23.50
C LYS A 55 3.93 -15.60 22.94
N LYS A 56 5.04 -14.94 22.64
CA LYS A 56 5.08 -13.59 22.05
C LYS A 56 4.91 -13.59 20.54
N SER A 57 4.91 -14.76 19.89
CA SER A 57 4.78 -14.88 18.45
C SER A 57 3.35 -15.16 18.03
N GLN A 58 2.93 -14.60 16.90
CA GLN A 58 1.60 -14.86 16.33
C GLN A 58 1.50 -16.25 15.69
N TYR A 59 2.58 -16.69 15.04
CA TYR A 59 2.67 -17.98 14.34
C TYR A 59 4.00 -18.67 14.61
N GLY A 60 3.99 -20.01 14.62
CA GLY A 60 5.19 -20.84 14.63
C GLY A 60 5.52 -21.32 13.22
N MET A 61 6.69 -20.95 12.69
CA MET A 61 7.20 -21.45 11.42
C MET A 61 8.24 -22.52 11.71
N VAL A 62 7.89 -23.78 11.44
CA VAL A 62 8.70 -24.94 11.87
C VAL A 62 9.33 -25.59 10.65
N VAL A 63 10.66 -25.54 10.58
CA VAL A 63 11.45 -26.25 9.56
C VAL A 63 11.57 -27.71 9.96
N ILE A 64 10.85 -28.56 9.24
CA ILE A 64 10.85 -30.02 9.40
C ILE A 64 11.78 -30.61 8.35
N SER A 65 12.90 -31.17 8.79
CA SER A 65 13.96 -31.74 7.95
C SER A 65 14.42 -33.11 8.48
N PRO A 66 15.26 -33.86 7.73
CA PRO A 66 15.92 -35.04 8.29
C PRO A 66 16.71 -34.73 9.56
N ASN A 67 17.38 -33.57 9.64
CA ASN A 67 18.15 -33.14 10.82
C ASN A 67 17.25 -32.86 12.02
N TYR A 68 16.05 -32.32 11.77
CA TYR A 68 15.03 -32.12 12.80
C TYR A 68 14.66 -33.45 13.48
N PHE A 69 14.42 -34.51 12.71
CA PHE A 69 14.09 -35.83 13.26
C PHE A 69 15.28 -36.54 13.91
N ALA A 70 16.51 -36.28 13.46
CA ALA A 70 17.72 -36.88 14.03
C ALA A 70 17.99 -36.44 15.47
N LYS A 71 17.66 -35.19 15.83
CA LYS A 71 17.87 -34.62 17.17
C LYS A 71 16.67 -34.70 18.09
N HIS A 72 15.45 -34.62 17.56
CA HIS A 72 14.24 -34.41 18.35
C HIS A 72 13.33 -35.65 18.31
N LYS A 73 13.67 -36.68 19.07
CA LYS A 73 12.83 -37.90 19.13
C LYS A 73 11.48 -37.68 19.84
N GLU A 74 11.32 -36.67 20.70
CA GLU A 74 10.05 -36.43 21.41
C GLU A 74 9.72 -34.94 21.72
N TRP A 75 10.69 -34.03 21.80
CA TRP A 75 10.54 -32.75 22.52
C TRP A 75 9.80 -31.62 21.75
N THR A 76 10.13 -31.39 20.47
CA THR A 76 9.74 -30.14 19.79
C THR A 76 8.25 -30.05 19.50
N PHE A 77 7.59 -31.13 19.05
CA PHE A 77 6.15 -31.10 18.80
C PHE A 77 5.33 -30.88 20.10
N MET A 78 5.81 -31.36 21.26
CA MET A 78 5.11 -31.19 22.53
C MET A 78 5.07 -29.73 23.01
N GLU A 79 6.09 -28.93 22.71
CA GLU A 79 6.07 -27.49 23.04
C GLU A 79 5.11 -26.71 22.16
N PHE A 80 5.06 -27.01 20.85
CA PHE A 80 4.14 -26.35 19.93
C PHE A 80 2.68 -26.72 20.22
N ASP A 81 2.37 -27.99 20.47
CA ASP A 81 1.01 -28.47 20.74
C ASP A 81 0.40 -27.90 22.03
N ASN A 82 1.24 -27.54 23.01
CA ASN A 82 0.80 -26.96 24.29
C ASN A 82 0.67 -25.43 24.26
N ILE A 83 1.24 -24.75 23.25
CA ILE A 83 1.42 -23.29 23.26
C ILE A 83 0.73 -22.62 22.06
N LEU A 84 0.73 -23.25 20.88
CA LEU A 84 0.09 -22.72 19.68
C LEU A 84 -1.00 -23.68 19.19
N GLU A 85 -2.18 -23.12 18.91
CA GLU A 85 -3.22 -23.84 18.18
C GLU A 85 -2.68 -24.33 16.83
N SER A 86 -3.08 -25.52 16.40
CA SER A 86 -2.52 -26.17 15.20
C SER A 86 -2.66 -25.36 13.91
N ASP A 87 -3.62 -24.43 13.84
CA ASP A 87 -3.82 -23.50 12.72
C ASP A 87 -2.85 -22.30 12.70
N LYS A 88 -2.10 -22.09 13.79
CA LYS A 88 -1.04 -21.10 13.96
C LYS A 88 0.37 -21.65 13.67
N ILE A 89 0.46 -22.89 13.22
CA ILE A 89 1.72 -23.52 12.82
C ILE A 89 1.81 -23.55 11.29
N LEU A 90 2.97 -23.14 10.77
CA LEU A 90 3.30 -23.14 9.35
C LEU A 90 4.51 -24.07 9.11
N PRO A 91 4.27 -25.34 8.75
CA PRO A 91 5.32 -26.33 8.62
C PRO A 91 6.03 -26.17 7.28
N ILE A 92 7.36 -26.14 7.31
CA ILE A 92 8.20 -26.09 6.12
C ILE A 92 8.93 -27.42 5.99
N LEU A 93 8.62 -28.19 4.95
CA LEU A 93 9.31 -29.45 4.68
C LEU A 93 10.62 -29.15 3.93
N HIS A 94 11.74 -29.43 4.58
CA HIS A 94 13.09 -29.16 4.08
C HIS A 94 13.88 -30.44 3.83
N GLY A 95 14.15 -30.74 2.54
CA GLY A 95 14.82 -31.97 2.13
C GLY A 95 14.03 -33.26 2.42
N ILE A 96 12.71 -33.14 2.66
CA ILE A 96 11.80 -34.25 2.99
C ILE A 96 10.39 -33.98 2.45
N ASP A 97 9.56 -35.02 2.34
CA ASP A 97 8.14 -34.94 1.96
C ASP A 97 7.22 -35.74 2.90
N LEU A 98 5.91 -35.49 2.82
CA LEU A 98 4.92 -36.19 3.65
C LEU A 98 4.93 -37.71 3.47
N PRO A 99 5.04 -38.28 2.25
CA PRO A 99 5.20 -39.72 2.06
C PRO A 99 6.42 -40.32 2.78
N GLN A 100 7.56 -39.63 2.77
CA GLN A 100 8.77 -40.05 3.49
C GLN A 100 8.54 -40.00 5.01
N ILE A 101 7.99 -38.90 5.53
CA ILE A 101 7.65 -38.77 6.96
C ILE A 101 6.68 -39.89 7.37
N LYS A 102 5.69 -40.22 6.54
CA LYS A 102 4.75 -41.33 6.83
C LYS A 102 5.46 -42.68 7.00
N ARG A 103 6.49 -42.95 6.20
CA ARG A 103 7.25 -44.21 6.25
C ARG A 103 8.23 -44.25 7.42
N GLU A 104 8.96 -43.16 7.64
CA GLU A 104 10.10 -43.12 8.57
C GLU A 104 9.70 -42.63 9.97
N HIS A 105 8.65 -41.81 10.06
CA HIS A 105 8.19 -41.11 11.27
C HIS A 105 6.64 -41.10 11.36
N PRO A 106 5.98 -42.28 11.45
CA PRO A 106 4.53 -42.40 11.34
C PRO A 106 3.75 -41.68 12.46
N LYS A 107 4.32 -41.53 13.67
CA LYS A 107 3.67 -40.80 14.77
C LYS A 107 3.61 -39.30 14.49
N GLU A 108 4.69 -38.74 13.98
CA GLU A 108 4.83 -37.33 13.64
C GLU A 108 4.02 -37.01 12.38
N TYR A 109 3.98 -37.93 11.40
CA TYR A 109 3.09 -37.81 10.24
C TYR A 109 1.63 -37.61 10.66
N GLU A 110 1.12 -38.41 11.60
CA GLU A 110 -0.26 -38.30 12.06
C GLU A 110 -0.57 -36.93 12.69
N ARG A 111 0.43 -36.26 13.27
CA ARG A 111 0.30 -34.90 13.81
C ARG A 111 0.24 -33.85 12.71
N ILE A 112 1.10 -33.95 11.70
CA ILE A 112 1.26 -32.88 10.69
C ILE A 112 0.46 -33.11 9.41
N LYS A 113 -0.12 -34.29 9.18
CA LYS A 113 -0.78 -34.66 7.91
C LYS A 113 -1.91 -33.71 7.49
N ASN A 114 -2.53 -33.04 8.45
CA ASN A 114 -3.63 -32.10 8.20
C ASN A 114 -3.15 -30.65 8.14
N TRP A 115 -1.87 -30.40 8.42
CA TRP A 115 -1.31 -29.07 8.36
C TRP A 115 -1.02 -28.71 6.90
N LEU A 116 -1.28 -27.45 6.55
CA LEU A 116 -0.89 -26.93 5.24
C LEU A 116 0.62 -26.72 5.22
N SER A 117 1.35 -27.77 4.85
CA SER A 117 2.81 -27.76 4.77
C SER A 117 3.32 -27.13 3.47
N ILE A 118 4.47 -26.49 3.54
CA ILE A 118 5.13 -25.81 2.42
C ILE A 118 6.45 -26.52 2.14
N SER A 119 6.65 -26.98 0.91
CA SER A 119 7.93 -27.56 0.53
C SER A 119 8.96 -26.46 0.23
N SER A 120 10.13 -26.54 0.87
CA SER A 120 11.26 -25.65 0.58
C SER A 120 11.86 -25.83 -0.81
N ASN A 121 11.58 -26.95 -1.49
CA ASN A 121 12.02 -27.19 -2.88
C ASN A 121 11.42 -26.18 -3.87
N LYS A 122 10.35 -25.47 -3.48
CA LYS A 122 9.75 -24.38 -4.26
C LYS A 122 10.49 -23.03 -4.08
N GLY A 123 11.51 -22.99 -3.23
CA GLY A 123 12.32 -21.81 -2.96
C GLY A 123 11.75 -20.90 -1.86
N ILE A 124 12.63 -20.04 -1.31
CA ILE A 124 12.32 -19.11 -0.21
C ILE A 124 11.22 -18.11 -0.62
N GLU A 125 11.24 -17.60 -1.86
CA GLU A 125 10.20 -16.67 -2.33
C GLU A 125 8.81 -17.29 -2.29
N TYR A 126 8.68 -18.57 -2.65
CA TYR A 126 7.40 -19.26 -2.57
C TYR A 126 6.92 -19.41 -1.12
N ILE A 127 7.83 -19.67 -0.18
CA ILE A 127 7.51 -19.74 1.25
C ILE A 127 7.01 -18.38 1.72
N VAL A 128 7.72 -17.29 1.44
CA VAL A 128 7.32 -15.93 1.81
C VAL A 128 5.97 -15.55 1.21
N GLN A 129 5.69 -15.94 -0.03
CA GLN A 129 4.36 -15.79 -0.62
C GLN A 129 3.28 -16.52 0.18
N GLN A 130 3.52 -17.76 0.59
CA GLN A 130 2.55 -18.49 1.43
C GLN A 130 2.43 -17.85 2.82
N THR A 131 3.53 -17.33 3.38
CA THR A 131 3.51 -16.56 4.63
C THR A 131 2.63 -15.34 4.49
N HIS A 132 2.76 -14.52 3.44
CA HIS A 132 1.85 -13.40 3.18
C HIS A 132 0.39 -13.83 3.02
N LYS A 133 0.13 -14.94 2.34
CA LYS A 133 -1.25 -15.46 2.18
C LYS A 133 -1.87 -15.90 3.52
N LYS A 134 -1.05 -16.45 4.42
CA LYS A 134 -1.49 -16.97 5.72
C LYS A 134 -1.56 -15.86 6.78
N LEU A 135 -0.53 -15.02 6.88
CA LEU A 135 -0.34 -14.00 7.93
C LEU A 135 -0.80 -12.59 7.51
N GLY A 136 -1.01 -12.33 6.22
CA GLY A 136 -1.12 -10.96 5.70
C GLY A 136 0.24 -10.25 5.62
N PHE A 137 0.24 -9.01 5.15
CA PHE A 137 1.43 -8.16 5.21
C PHE A 137 1.69 -7.72 6.66
N PRO A 138 2.95 -7.48 7.06
CA PRO A 138 3.24 -6.87 8.35
C PRO A 138 2.76 -5.41 8.34
N ILE A 139 1.52 -5.22 8.79
CA ILE A 139 0.85 -3.93 8.90
C ILE A 139 1.33 -3.22 10.17
N LYS A 140 1.67 -1.94 10.02
CA LYS A 140 1.97 -0.99 11.09
C LYS A 140 0.82 0.03 11.20
N LYS A 141 0.73 0.71 12.33
CA LYS A 141 -0.16 1.87 12.51
C LYS A 141 0.68 3.15 12.48
N PHE A 142 0.13 4.22 11.93
CA PHE A 142 0.68 5.55 12.05
C PHE A 142 -0.44 6.55 12.38
N ASP A 143 -0.09 7.53 13.21
CA ASP A 143 -0.96 8.64 13.53
C ASP A 143 -0.71 9.80 12.56
N PHE A 144 -1.77 10.54 12.25
CA PHE A 144 -1.70 11.70 11.36
C PHE A 144 -2.78 12.72 11.73
N GLN A 145 -2.62 13.93 11.20
CA GLN A 145 -3.62 14.98 11.30
C GLN A 145 -4.37 15.11 9.98
N THR A 146 -5.69 15.23 10.08
CA THR A 146 -6.54 15.71 8.99
C THR A 146 -7.13 17.07 9.36
N ALA A 147 -7.37 17.92 8.36
CA ALA A 147 -7.86 19.26 8.58
C ALA A 147 -9.14 19.53 7.79
N LYS A 148 -10.08 20.25 8.41
CA LYS A 148 -11.28 20.77 7.76
C LYS A 148 -11.36 22.28 7.91
N ILE A 149 -11.93 22.95 6.92
CA ILE A 149 -12.18 24.39 6.96
C ILE A 149 -13.47 24.62 7.76
N SER A 150 -13.38 25.43 8.81
CA SER A 150 -14.55 25.83 9.61
C SER A 150 -15.40 26.83 8.82
N THR A 151 -16.59 26.43 8.35
CA THR A 151 -17.57 27.37 7.83
C THR A 151 -18.64 27.61 8.90
N ASN A 152 -18.64 28.79 9.51
CA ASN A 152 -19.83 29.25 10.23
C ASN A 152 -20.88 29.60 9.17
N LEU A 153 -22.08 29.04 9.27
CA LEU A 153 -23.20 29.16 8.32
C LEU A 153 -23.63 30.61 7.98
N LEU A 154 -23.05 31.62 8.63
CA LEU A 154 -23.40 33.04 8.51
C LEU A 154 -22.21 33.97 8.21
N SER A 155 -21.00 33.47 7.96
CA SER A 155 -19.83 34.33 7.70
C SER A 155 -19.03 33.88 6.49
N THR A 156 -18.69 34.84 5.61
CA THR A 156 -17.63 34.72 4.61
C THR A 156 -16.36 34.16 5.27
N VAL A 157 -15.76 33.12 4.68
CA VAL A 157 -14.45 32.61 5.12
C VAL A 157 -13.47 33.77 5.03
N THR A 158 -12.81 34.12 6.14
CA THR A 158 -11.80 35.17 6.20
C THR A 158 -10.40 34.55 6.15
N ARG A 159 -9.34 35.36 5.97
CA ARG A 159 -7.95 34.88 5.89
C ARG A 159 -7.50 34.16 7.18
N ASN A 160 -8.24 34.38 8.26
CA ASN A 160 -8.04 33.80 9.58
C ASN A 160 -9.08 32.72 9.90
N THR A 161 -9.81 32.18 8.91
CA THR A 161 -10.77 31.10 9.19
C THR A 161 -10.02 29.91 9.79
N PRO A 162 -10.37 29.52 11.03
CA PRO A 162 -9.62 28.50 11.73
C PRO A 162 -9.76 27.14 11.01
N LEU A 163 -8.62 26.51 10.78
CA LEU A 163 -8.55 25.10 10.40
C LEU A 163 -8.80 24.24 11.63
N ASN A 164 -9.78 23.35 11.55
CA ASN A 164 -10.01 22.35 12.58
C ASN A 164 -9.18 21.11 12.27
N TYR A 165 -8.23 20.80 13.15
CA TYR A 165 -7.40 19.61 13.05
C TYR A 165 -7.99 18.47 13.85
N PHE A 166 -7.93 17.26 13.29
CA PHE A 166 -8.38 16.04 13.93
C PHE A 166 -7.27 15.00 13.85
N SER A 167 -6.94 14.42 15.00
CA SER A 167 -6.03 13.27 15.06
C SER A 167 -6.75 12.02 14.59
N LYS A 168 -6.10 11.26 13.71
CA LYS A 168 -6.55 9.97 13.21
C LYS A 168 -5.37 9.01 13.14
N SER A 169 -5.68 7.72 12.99
CA SER A 169 -4.70 6.67 12.78
C SER A 169 -5.10 5.85 11.56
N ALA A 170 -4.12 5.38 10.79
CA ALA A 170 -4.34 4.43 9.70
C ALA A 170 -3.31 3.31 9.75
N GLU A 171 -3.67 2.21 9.10
CA GLU A 171 -2.81 1.05 8.93
C GLU A 171 -2.05 1.15 7.62
N TYR A 172 -0.82 0.64 7.57
CA TYR A 172 0.00 0.66 6.37
C TYR A 172 1.04 -0.46 6.38
N PHE A 173 1.56 -0.83 5.22
CA PHE A 173 2.79 -1.61 5.13
C PHE A 173 3.86 -0.81 4.38
N THR A 174 5.12 -1.21 4.55
CA THR A 174 6.25 -0.60 3.86
C THR A 174 6.78 -1.54 2.81
N GLN A 175 6.80 -1.11 1.55
CA GLN A 175 7.49 -1.80 0.47
C GLN A 175 8.94 -1.32 0.39
N ASN A 176 9.89 -2.24 0.53
CA ASN A 176 11.30 -1.96 0.30
C ASN A 176 11.59 -1.91 -1.21
N LEU A 177 12.18 -0.81 -1.68
CA LEU A 177 12.59 -0.57 -3.07
C LEU A 177 14.12 -0.74 -3.27
N ARG A 178 14.81 -1.34 -2.29
CA ARG A 178 16.26 -1.50 -2.15
C ARG A 178 16.99 -0.20 -1.75
N ASN A 179 18.22 -0.34 -1.27
CA ASN A 179 19.13 0.77 -0.90
C ASN A 179 18.51 1.80 0.06
N GLY A 180 17.69 1.34 1.01
CA GLY A 180 17.02 2.20 2.00
C GLY A 180 15.91 3.08 1.42
N VAL A 181 15.48 2.88 0.17
CA VAL A 181 14.32 3.55 -0.40
C VAL A 181 13.07 2.72 -0.11
N THR A 182 12.03 3.37 0.38
CA THR A 182 10.77 2.70 0.75
C THR A 182 9.56 3.39 0.13
N LEU A 183 8.48 2.64 0.00
CA LEU A 183 7.16 3.11 -0.39
C LEU A 183 6.14 2.70 0.68
N GLU A 184 5.52 3.68 1.32
CA GLU A 184 4.49 3.45 2.34
C GLU A 184 3.12 3.29 1.67
N MET A 185 2.46 2.17 1.95
CA MET A 185 1.19 1.76 1.34
C MET A 185 0.11 1.70 2.42
N VAL A 186 -0.76 2.71 2.45
CA VAL A 186 -1.85 2.86 3.42
C VAL A 186 -2.99 1.89 3.10
N ALA A 187 -3.49 1.18 4.11
CA ALA A 187 -4.65 0.31 4.02
C ALA A 187 -5.91 1.17 3.87
N ILE A 188 -6.58 1.01 2.73
CA ILE A 188 -7.84 1.67 2.44
C ILE A 188 -8.97 0.65 2.70
N PRO A 189 -9.89 0.95 3.65
CA PRO A 189 -11.00 0.04 3.93
C PRO A 189 -11.90 -0.09 2.71
N GLY A 190 -12.54 -1.24 2.55
CA GLY A 190 -13.59 -1.38 1.54
C GLY A 190 -14.85 -0.64 1.96
N GLY A 191 -15.67 -0.22 1.00
CA GLY A 191 -16.94 0.42 1.28
C GLY A 191 -17.69 0.88 0.04
N THR A 192 -18.90 1.38 0.23
CA THR A 192 -19.74 1.94 -0.83
C THR A 192 -19.78 3.46 -0.73
N PHE A 193 -19.63 4.14 -1.86
CA PHE A 193 -19.73 5.60 -1.93
C PHE A 193 -20.46 6.06 -3.20
N LYS A 194 -20.92 7.31 -3.15
CA LYS A 194 -21.54 7.99 -4.29
C LYS A 194 -20.45 8.67 -5.12
N MET A 195 -20.14 8.11 -6.29
CA MET A 195 -19.13 8.64 -7.21
C MET A 195 -19.73 9.73 -8.11
N GLY A 196 -18.92 10.75 -8.42
CA GLY A 196 -19.33 11.90 -9.24
C GLY A 196 -19.84 13.09 -8.42
N SER A 197 -20.24 14.17 -9.10
CA SER A 197 -20.68 15.43 -8.48
C SER A 197 -22.19 15.64 -8.64
N PRO A 198 -22.89 16.17 -7.63
CA PRO A 198 -24.29 16.58 -7.79
C PRO A 198 -24.41 17.81 -8.69
N GLU A 199 -25.55 17.98 -9.36
CA GLU A 199 -25.77 19.08 -10.33
C GLU A 199 -25.66 20.49 -9.73
N ASN A 200 -25.89 20.61 -8.43
CA ASN A 200 -25.79 21.89 -7.70
C ASN A 200 -24.36 22.19 -7.18
N GLU A 201 -23.39 21.31 -7.41
CA GLU A 201 -21.99 21.58 -7.06
C GLU A 201 -21.38 22.63 -8.00
N GLN A 202 -20.68 23.63 -7.44
CA GLN A 202 -20.00 24.63 -8.26
C GLN A 202 -18.97 23.98 -9.20
N GLY A 203 -19.02 24.32 -10.48
CA GLY A 203 -18.12 23.71 -11.48
C GLY A 203 -18.53 22.28 -11.86
N TYR A 204 -19.78 21.88 -11.58
CA TYR A 204 -20.42 20.70 -12.15
C TYR A 204 -20.18 20.58 -13.66
N SER A 205 -20.01 19.35 -14.12
CA SER A 205 -19.88 18.98 -15.53
C SER A 205 -20.60 17.66 -15.77
N SER A 206 -21.22 17.49 -16.93
CA SER A 206 -21.83 16.21 -17.35
C SER A 206 -20.83 15.06 -17.38
N TYR A 207 -19.52 15.35 -17.46
CA TYR A 207 -18.46 14.35 -17.38
C TYR A 207 -18.37 13.65 -16.03
N GLN A 208 -18.99 14.22 -15.00
CA GLN A 208 -18.96 13.73 -13.62
C GLN A 208 -20.32 13.11 -13.22
N SER A 209 -21.17 12.83 -14.22
CA SER A 209 -22.55 12.38 -14.08
C SER A 209 -22.83 11.10 -14.89
N PRO A 210 -23.90 10.36 -14.58
CA PRO A 210 -24.73 10.52 -13.37
C PRO A 210 -23.95 10.15 -12.11
N GLN A 211 -24.33 10.74 -10.98
CA GLN A 211 -23.85 10.19 -9.72
C GLN A 211 -24.39 8.77 -9.53
N HIS A 212 -23.53 7.84 -9.15
CA HIS A 212 -23.87 6.43 -9.00
C HIS A 212 -23.16 5.81 -7.79
N GLN A 213 -23.69 4.71 -7.28
CA GLN A 213 -23.08 3.98 -6.16
C GLN A 213 -22.00 3.05 -6.68
N VAL A 214 -20.84 3.07 -6.03
CA VAL A 214 -19.72 2.17 -6.32
C VAL A 214 -19.27 1.52 -5.02
N THR A 215 -19.14 0.19 -5.02
CA THR A 215 -18.59 -0.58 -3.91
C THR A 215 -17.15 -0.93 -4.21
N VAL A 216 -16.23 -0.34 -3.45
CA VAL A 216 -14.79 -0.54 -3.61
C VAL A 216 -14.31 -1.59 -2.59
N PRO A 217 -13.65 -2.68 -3.01
CA PRO A 217 -13.06 -3.65 -2.09
C PRO A 217 -11.88 -3.04 -1.33
N PRO A 218 -11.45 -3.60 -0.19
CA PRO A 218 -10.25 -3.12 0.50
C PRO A 218 -8.99 -3.31 -0.35
N PHE A 219 -8.09 -2.32 -0.28
CA PHE A 219 -6.83 -2.32 -1.03
C PHE A 219 -5.77 -1.47 -0.31
N PHE A 220 -4.55 -1.43 -0.83
CA PHE A 220 -3.53 -0.52 -0.34
C PHE A 220 -3.21 0.56 -1.37
N MET A 221 -3.04 1.81 -0.95
CA MET A 221 -2.69 2.95 -1.79
C MET A 221 -1.42 3.63 -1.28
N GLY A 222 -0.57 4.10 -2.19
CA GLY A 222 0.59 4.92 -1.85
C GLY A 222 0.17 6.12 -1.01
N LYS A 223 0.82 6.27 0.16
CA LYS A 223 0.57 7.37 1.10
C LYS A 223 0.71 8.76 0.45
N TYR A 224 1.60 8.83 -0.53
CA TYR A 224 1.97 9.99 -1.33
C TYR A 224 1.90 9.64 -2.83
N PRO A 225 1.86 10.65 -3.73
CA PRO A 225 2.35 10.47 -5.08
C PRO A 225 3.77 9.88 -5.08
N VAL A 226 4.12 9.10 -6.10
CA VAL A 226 5.46 8.50 -6.21
C VAL A 226 6.50 9.63 -6.23
N THR A 227 7.49 9.56 -5.35
CA THR A 227 8.54 10.59 -5.28
C THR A 227 9.62 10.36 -6.32
N GLN A 228 10.41 11.40 -6.62
CA GLN A 228 11.55 11.27 -7.54
C GLN A 228 12.59 10.26 -7.04
N LYS A 229 12.81 10.15 -5.72
CA LYS A 229 13.69 9.14 -5.13
C LYS A 229 13.16 7.71 -5.33
N GLN A 230 11.84 7.51 -5.16
CA GLN A 230 11.20 6.22 -5.41
C GLN A 230 11.21 5.86 -6.89
N TRP A 231 10.96 6.83 -7.76
CA TRP A 231 11.07 6.70 -9.21
C TRP A 231 12.44 6.17 -9.63
N ARG A 232 13.51 6.83 -9.21
CA ARG A 232 14.89 6.42 -9.54
C ARG A 232 15.20 4.99 -9.10
N ALA A 233 14.75 4.58 -7.90
CA ALA A 233 14.97 3.23 -7.40
C ALA A 233 14.31 2.16 -8.29
N VAL A 234 13.08 2.40 -8.73
CA VAL A 234 12.34 1.45 -9.58
C VAL A 234 12.78 1.52 -11.05
N ALA A 235 13.09 2.71 -11.56
CA ALA A 235 13.60 2.90 -12.92
C ALA A 235 14.99 2.27 -13.13
N ALA A 236 15.77 2.07 -12.06
CA ALA A 236 17.04 1.34 -12.09
C ALA A 236 16.86 -0.19 -12.12
N LEU A 237 15.68 -0.72 -11.81
CA LEU A 237 15.39 -2.15 -11.96
C LEU A 237 15.38 -2.52 -13.45
N GLY A 238 15.56 -3.80 -13.74
CA GLY A 238 15.48 -4.30 -15.11
C GLY A 238 14.18 -3.86 -15.80
N LYS A 239 14.24 -3.67 -17.11
CA LYS A 239 13.08 -3.42 -17.96
C LYS A 239 12.09 -4.58 -17.92
N VAL A 240 10.79 -4.26 -17.98
CA VAL A 240 9.72 -5.23 -18.27
C VAL A 240 9.24 -5.03 -19.70
N ASN A 241 8.72 -3.85 -20.04
CA ASN A 241 8.16 -3.55 -21.36
C ASN A 241 8.90 -2.41 -22.07
N ILE A 242 9.09 -1.27 -21.40
CA ILE A 242 9.73 -0.07 -21.98
C ILE A 242 10.87 0.45 -21.11
N ASP A 243 11.76 1.24 -21.70
CA ASP A 243 12.81 1.93 -20.97
C ASP A 243 12.25 3.13 -20.22
N LEU A 244 12.73 3.36 -18.99
CA LEU A 244 12.37 4.52 -18.18
C LEU A 244 13.55 5.48 -18.10
N LYS A 245 13.30 6.76 -18.35
CA LYS A 245 14.26 7.81 -18.03
C LYS A 245 14.43 7.87 -16.51
N SER A 246 15.67 7.79 -16.04
CA SER A 246 15.97 7.75 -14.60
C SER A 246 15.55 9.03 -13.87
N ASP A 247 15.65 10.19 -14.51
CA ASP A 247 15.33 11.49 -13.92
C ASP A 247 14.49 12.36 -14.89
N PRO A 248 13.18 12.06 -15.02
CA PRO A 248 12.32 12.71 -16.00
C PRO A 248 11.87 14.10 -15.58
N SER A 249 11.73 14.33 -14.28
CA SER A 249 11.07 15.50 -13.69
C SER A 249 11.80 16.82 -13.99
N TYR A 250 11.03 17.88 -14.20
CA TYR A 250 11.51 19.23 -14.38
C TYR A 250 12.00 19.85 -13.06
N PHE A 251 11.17 19.86 -12.02
CA PHE A 251 11.56 20.30 -10.69
C PHE A 251 12.40 19.22 -10.04
N LYS A 252 13.41 19.59 -9.23
CA LYS A 252 14.37 18.65 -8.66
C LYS A 252 14.28 18.60 -7.15
N GLY A 253 14.09 17.39 -6.62
CA GLY A 253 14.12 17.11 -5.19
C GLY A 253 13.66 15.68 -4.90
N ASP A 254 14.37 14.99 -4.01
CA ASP A 254 14.14 13.57 -3.71
C ASP A 254 12.72 13.27 -3.23
N ASN A 255 12.14 14.19 -2.45
CA ASN A 255 10.80 14.10 -1.89
C ASN A 255 9.74 14.88 -2.69
N LEU A 256 10.09 15.47 -3.82
CA LEU A 256 9.09 15.99 -4.76
C LEU A 256 8.38 14.82 -5.45
N PRO A 257 7.11 14.97 -5.86
CA PRO A 257 6.47 14.01 -6.74
C PRO A 257 7.27 13.89 -8.04
N VAL A 258 7.35 12.68 -8.59
CA VAL A 258 7.82 12.51 -9.96
C VAL A 258 6.77 13.11 -10.90
N GLU A 259 7.21 14.05 -11.73
CA GLU A 259 6.45 14.59 -12.85
C GLU A 259 7.21 14.43 -14.17
N CYS A 260 6.60 14.87 -15.29
CA CYS A 260 7.06 14.57 -16.65
C CYS A 260 7.08 13.06 -16.96
N VAL A 261 6.11 12.32 -16.43
CA VAL A 261 5.93 10.89 -16.72
C VAL A 261 4.61 10.65 -17.44
N SER A 262 4.65 9.82 -18.48
CA SER A 262 3.45 9.40 -19.21
C SER A 262 2.72 8.27 -18.48
N TRP A 263 1.51 7.94 -18.94
CA TRP A 263 0.78 6.78 -18.42
C TRP A 263 1.55 5.48 -18.67
N ASN A 264 2.19 5.36 -19.83
CA ASN A 264 3.04 4.21 -20.15
C ASN A 264 4.23 4.08 -19.19
N ASP A 265 4.87 5.20 -18.85
CA ASP A 265 5.99 5.21 -17.91
C ASP A 265 5.54 4.79 -16.51
N ALA A 266 4.38 5.29 -16.07
CA ALA A 266 3.77 4.95 -14.78
C ALA A 266 3.35 3.47 -14.71
N ARG A 267 2.84 2.90 -15.80
CA ARG A 267 2.56 1.46 -15.93
C ARG A 267 3.83 0.62 -15.86
N GLU A 268 4.87 0.99 -16.59
CA GLU A 268 6.16 0.30 -16.54
C GLU A 268 6.77 0.35 -15.13
N PHE A 269 6.65 1.48 -14.43
CA PHE A 269 7.02 1.57 -13.01
C PHE A 269 6.26 0.52 -12.18
N CYS A 270 4.94 0.41 -12.36
CA CYS A 270 4.12 -0.56 -11.64
C CYS A 270 4.52 -2.00 -11.98
N ASP A 271 4.83 -2.31 -13.23
CA ASP A 271 5.22 -3.65 -13.68
C ASP A 271 6.60 -4.05 -13.13
N ARG A 272 7.58 -3.12 -13.14
CA ARG A 272 8.91 -3.32 -12.53
C ARG A 272 8.79 -3.53 -11.02
N LEU A 273 8.00 -2.69 -10.36
CA LEU A 273 7.73 -2.80 -8.93
C LEU A 273 7.05 -4.14 -8.60
N SER A 274 6.07 -4.55 -9.42
CA SER A 274 5.38 -5.83 -9.24
C SER A 274 6.31 -7.02 -9.35
N ARG A 275 7.18 -7.02 -10.36
CA ARG A 275 8.17 -8.09 -10.55
C ARG A 275 9.16 -8.17 -9.39
N MET A 276 9.65 -7.02 -8.91
CA MET A 276 10.64 -6.98 -7.83
C MET A 276 10.02 -7.37 -6.48
N ALA A 277 8.83 -6.86 -6.18
CA ALA A 277 8.16 -7.09 -4.90
C ALA A 277 7.39 -8.42 -4.88
N ASN A 278 7.19 -9.03 -6.04
CA ASN A 278 6.34 -10.20 -6.23
C ASN A 278 4.94 -9.97 -5.61
N LYS A 279 4.39 -8.79 -5.89
CA LYS A 279 3.06 -8.31 -5.47
C LYS A 279 2.45 -7.59 -6.67
N THR A 280 1.14 -7.49 -6.74
CA THR A 280 0.48 -6.81 -7.86
C THR A 280 0.35 -5.33 -7.57
N TYR A 281 1.27 -4.53 -8.11
CA TYR A 281 1.20 -3.07 -8.15
C TYR A 281 0.62 -2.59 -9.48
N ARG A 282 -0.19 -1.54 -9.41
CA ARG A 282 -0.83 -0.92 -10.59
C ARG A 282 -1.20 0.53 -10.29
N LEU A 283 -1.67 1.23 -11.31
CA LEU A 283 -2.37 2.50 -11.13
C LEU A 283 -3.73 2.25 -10.45
N PRO A 284 -4.23 3.20 -9.64
CA PRO A 284 -5.58 3.12 -9.10
C PRO A 284 -6.60 3.10 -10.24
N SER A 285 -7.72 2.41 -10.04
CA SER A 285 -8.89 2.74 -10.83
C SER A 285 -9.38 4.14 -10.48
N GLU A 286 -10.15 4.73 -11.38
CA GLU A 286 -10.78 6.02 -11.12
C GLU A 286 -11.65 5.98 -9.85
N ALA A 287 -12.41 4.91 -9.69
CA ALA A 287 -13.28 4.69 -8.54
C ALA A 287 -12.48 4.56 -7.24
N GLU A 288 -11.39 3.80 -7.24
CA GLU A 288 -10.48 3.69 -6.10
C GLU A 288 -9.89 5.05 -5.73
N TRP A 289 -9.48 5.84 -6.72
CA TRP A 289 -8.91 7.18 -6.50
C TRP A 289 -9.94 8.12 -5.87
N GLU A 290 -11.16 8.22 -6.41
CA GLU A 290 -12.18 9.13 -5.86
C GLU A 290 -12.66 8.69 -4.48
N TYR A 291 -12.87 7.38 -4.28
CA TYR A 291 -13.21 6.82 -2.96
C TYR A 291 -12.14 7.19 -1.93
N ALA A 292 -10.88 6.93 -2.27
CA ALA A 292 -9.75 7.23 -1.41
C ALA A 292 -9.61 8.73 -1.14
N CYS A 293 -9.76 9.58 -2.16
CA CYS A 293 -9.68 11.04 -2.05
C CYS A 293 -10.72 11.58 -1.08
N ARG A 294 -11.97 11.14 -1.21
CA ARG A 294 -13.10 11.57 -0.38
C ARG A 294 -12.93 11.19 1.09
N GLY A 295 -12.34 10.02 1.39
CA GLY A 295 -12.19 9.58 2.78
C GLY A 295 -13.51 9.58 3.57
N GLY A 296 -14.62 9.26 2.89
CA GLY A 296 -15.98 9.28 3.46
C GLY A 296 -16.73 10.62 3.40
N THR A 297 -16.17 11.70 2.85
CA THR A 297 -16.88 12.97 2.67
C THR A 297 -17.67 13.04 1.37
N THR A 298 -18.77 13.77 1.37
CA THR A 298 -19.60 14.04 0.18
C THR A 298 -19.39 15.43 -0.42
N THR A 299 -18.59 16.27 0.24
CA THR A 299 -18.25 17.63 -0.19
C THR A 299 -17.32 17.64 -1.42
N PRO A 300 -17.16 18.79 -2.10
CA PRO A 300 -16.27 18.92 -3.26
C PRO A 300 -14.80 18.59 -2.94
N PHE A 301 -14.35 18.83 -1.71
CA PHE A 301 -13.01 18.47 -1.21
C PHE A 301 -13.14 17.69 0.10
N TYR A 302 -12.15 16.86 0.44
CA TYR A 302 -12.14 16.14 1.72
C TYR A 302 -12.10 17.06 2.95
N CYS A 303 -11.63 18.29 2.77
CA CYS A 303 -11.55 19.33 3.81
C CYS A 303 -12.82 20.19 3.93
N GLY A 304 -13.83 20.02 3.06
CA GLY A 304 -15.12 20.71 3.14
C GLY A 304 -15.61 21.29 1.81
N GLU A 305 -16.49 22.30 1.89
CA GLU A 305 -17.13 23.00 0.76
C GLU A 305 -16.19 23.92 -0.03
N THR A 306 -14.98 24.13 0.48
CA THR A 306 -13.93 24.92 -0.16
C THR A 306 -12.54 24.37 0.21
N ILE A 307 -11.49 24.97 -0.33
CA ILE A 307 -10.10 24.58 -0.13
C ILE A 307 -9.22 25.82 0.12
N SER A 308 -8.14 25.64 0.88
CA SER A 308 -7.13 26.67 1.16
C SER A 308 -5.76 26.21 0.66
N THR A 309 -4.90 27.15 0.29
CA THR A 309 -3.49 26.87 -0.07
C THR A 309 -2.65 26.38 1.13
N ASP A 310 -3.21 26.39 2.34
CA ASP A 310 -2.63 25.79 3.55
C ASP A 310 -2.94 24.29 3.67
N LEU A 311 -3.83 23.77 2.82
CA LEU A 311 -4.25 22.37 2.79
C LEU A 311 -3.87 21.64 1.49
N ALA A 312 -3.46 22.39 0.47
CA ALA A 312 -3.12 21.86 -0.84
C ALA A 312 -2.24 22.84 -1.63
N ASN A 313 -1.55 22.30 -2.64
CA ASN A 313 -0.77 23.10 -3.57
C ASN A 313 -1.50 23.27 -4.91
N TYR A 314 -1.99 24.47 -5.19
CA TYR A 314 -2.70 24.84 -6.43
C TYR A 314 -2.48 26.33 -6.74
N ASN A 315 -3.07 26.83 -7.82
CA ASN A 315 -3.01 28.25 -8.15
C ASN A 315 -3.84 29.10 -7.19
N GLY A 316 -3.18 29.59 -6.13
CA GLY A 316 -3.78 30.42 -5.08
C GLY A 316 -4.33 31.77 -5.54
N ASN A 317 -4.16 32.18 -6.81
CA ASN A 317 -4.77 33.41 -7.32
C ASN A 317 -6.29 33.29 -7.57
N TYR A 318 -6.83 32.08 -7.50
CA TYR A 318 -8.24 31.76 -7.71
C TYR A 318 -8.90 31.20 -6.45
N THR A 319 -10.22 31.29 -6.40
CA THR A 319 -11.04 30.81 -5.28
C THR A 319 -12.07 29.80 -5.74
N TYR A 320 -12.62 29.04 -4.80
CA TYR A 320 -13.75 28.14 -5.02
C TYR A 320 -14.76 28.31 -3.88
N GLY A 321 -16.05 28.41 -4.21
CA GLY A 321 -17.09 28.68 -3.22
C GLY A 321 -16.78 29.92 -2.40
N GLN A 322 -16.88 29.78 -1.07
CA GLN A 322 -16.55 30.85 -0.12
C GLN A 322 -15.07 30.94 0.22
N GLY A 323 -14.18 30.21 -0.47
CA GLY A 323 -12.75 30.20 -0.20
C GLY A 323 -12.04 31.52 -0.53
N GLN A 324 -10.77 31.60 -0.17
CA GLN A 324 -9.95 32.80 -0.35
C GLN A 324 -8.75 32.58 -1.27
N LYS A 325 -8.24 33.67 -1.84
CA LYS A 325 -6.95 33.65 -2.53
C LYS A 325 -5.84 33.38 -1.52
N GLY A 326 -4.84 32.64 -1.95
CA GLY A 326 -3.71 32.20 -1.15
C GLY A 326 -2.41 32.25 -1.94
N GLN A 327 -1.42 31.50 -1.47
CA GLN A 327 -0.12 31.44 -2.12
C GLN A 327 -0.19 30.64 -3.43
N TYR A 328 0.18 31.26 -4.54
CA TYR A 328 0.52 30.52 -5.76
C TYR A 328 2.01 30.18 -5.73
N ARG A 329 2.35 28.90 -5.59
CA ARG A 329 3.74 28.47 -5.38
C ARG A 329 4.55 28.32 -6.66
N GLU A 330 3.87 28.22 -7.81
CA GLU A 330 4.48 28.13 -9.14
C GLU A 330 5.40 26.91 -9.35
N LYS A 331 5.28 25.89 -8.49
CA LYS A 331 6.04 24.64 -8.55
C LYS A 331 5.40 23.54 -7.71
N THR A 332 5.88 22.32 -7.89
CA THR A 332 5.61 21.21 -6.97
C THR A 332 6.20 21.46 -5.59
N THR A 333 5.55 20.90 -4.57
CA THR A 333 6.04 20.87 -3.19
C THR A 333 6.44 19.46 -2.81
N GLU A 334 7.29 19.32 -1.78
CA GLU A 334 7.56 18.01 -1.20
C GLU A 334 6.25 17.34 -0.79
N VAL A 335 6.17 16.03 -1.00
CA VAL A 335 4.98 15.26 -0.64
C VAL A 335 4.78 15.29 0.88
N GLY A 336 3.53 15.34 1.31
CA GLY A 336 3.20 15.20 2.72
C GLY A 336 3.38 16.44 3.61
N ILE A 337 3.64 17.62 3.04
CA ILE A 337 3.75 18.86 3.82
C ILE A 337 2.40 19.42 4.27
N PHE A 338 1.31 19.01 3.62
CA PHE A 338 -0.07 19.37 3.99
C PHE A 338 -0.70 18.27 4.85
N PRO A 339 -1.75 18.58 5.63
CA PRO A 339 -2.50 17.56 6.37
C PRO A 339 -3.05 16.46 5.44
N ALA A 340 -3.13 15.24 5.95
CA ALA A 340 -3.71 14.13 5.21
C ALA A 340 -5.23 14.23 5.12
N ASN A 341 -5.81 13.51 4.16
CA ASN A 341 -7.24 13.27 4.13
C ASN A 341 -7.67 12.26 5.24
N PRO A 342 -8.98 11.99 5.42
CA PRO A 342 -9.46 11.13 6.49
C PRO A 342 -8.95 9.67 6.49
N PHE A 343 -8.38 9.19 5.38
CA PHE A 343 -7.77 7.86 5.28
C PHE A 343 -6.25 7.87 5.48
N GLY A 344 -5.62 9.03 5.72
CA GLY A 344 -4.18 9.13 5.92
C GLY A 344 -3.38 9.23 4.62
N LEU A 345 -4.05 9.60 3.52
CA LEU A 345 -3.41 9.89 2.23
C LEU A 345 -3.14 11.38 2.10
N TYR A 346 -1.99 11.70 1.55
CA TYR A 346 -1.52 13.07 1.38
C TYR A 346 -1.61 13.49 -0.09
N ASP A 347 -1.69 14.81 -0.30
CA ASP A 347 -1.67 15.43 -1.63
C ASP A 347 -2.76 14.89 -2.58
N MET A 348 -3.91 14.48 -2.03
CA MET A 348 -5.06 14.04 -2.85
C MET A 348 -5.75 15.19 -3.60
N CYS A 349 -5.43 16.43 -3.26
CA CYS A 349 -5.88 17.65 -3.93
C CYS A 349 -4.65 18.51 -4.28
N GLY A 350 -4.45 18.79 -5.56
CA GLY A 350 -3.35 19.61 -6.07
C GLY A 350 -2.00 18.88 -6.14
N ASN A 351 -0.93 19.68 -6.12
CA ASN A 351 0.47 19.31 -6.36
C ASN A 351 0.71 18.76 -7.78
N VAL A 352 0.23 17.57 -8.12
CA VAL A 352 0.30 16.98 -9.46
C VAL A 352 -0.99 16.23 -9.81
N TRP A 353 -1.38 16.26 -11.08
CA TRP A 353 -2.35 15.31 -11.60
C TRP A 353 -1.83 13.89 -11.46
N GLU A 354 -2.75 12.95 -11.28
CA GLU A 354 -2.39 11.55 -11.08
C GLU A 354 -3.07 10.64 -12.10
N TRP A 355 -2.26 9.87 -12.82
CA TRP A 355 -2.73 8.84 -13.74
C TRP A 355 -3.55 7.76 -13.03
N CYS A 356 -4.71 7.46 -13.60
CA CYS A 356 -5.53 6.28 -13.26
C CYS A 356 -5.44 5.23 -14.39
N GLU A 357 -5.81 3.99 -14.09
CA GLU A 357 -5.79 2.88 -15.05
C GLU A 357 -6.80 3.08 -16.20
N ASP A 358 -7.92 3.73 -15.89
CA ASP A 358 -9.12 3.90 -16.72
C ASP A 358 -8.86 4.62 -18.05
N GLY A 359 -9.60 4.19 -19.07
CA GLY A 359 -9.77 4.96 -20.29
C GLY A 359 -10.73 6.12 -20.07
N TRP A 360 -10.56 7.21 -20.82
CA TRP A 360 -11.49 8.33 -20.78
C TRP A 360 -12.88 7.93 -21.32
N HIS A 361 -13.92 8.29 -20.57
CA HIS A 361 -15.33 8.22 -20.98
C HIS A 361 -16.01 9.54 -20.61
N GLU A 362 -16.87 10.04 -21.49
CA GLU A 362 -17.53 11.35 -21.33
C GLU A 362 -18.57 11.41 -20.21
N ASN A 363 -18.92 10.30 -19.58
CA ASN A 363 -19.88 10.26 -18.47
C ASN A 363 -19.76 8.90 -17.76
N TYR A 364 -20.59 8.69 -16.74
CA TYR A 364 -20.68 7.46 -15.96
C TYR A 364 -21.83 6.54 -16.38
N ILE A 365 -22.43 6.73 -17.56
CA ILE A 365 -23.46 5.81 -18.07
C ILE A 365 -22.80 4.46 -18.36
N ASN A 366 -23.21 3.42 -17.63
CA ASN A 366 -22.62 2.07 -17.67
C ASN A 366 -21.21 1.97 -17.05
N ALA A 367 -20.82 2.92 -16.18
CA ALA A 367 -19.58 2.78 -15.42
C ALA A 367 -19.60 1.54 -14.51
N PRO A 368 -18.45 0.87 -14.29
CA PRO A 368 -18.35 -0.20 -13.31
C PRO A 368 -18.74 0.24 -11.90
N THR A 369 -19.43 -0.62 -11.16
CA THR A 369 -19.91 -0.33 -9.80
C THR A 369 -19.19 -1.12 -8.70
N ASP A 370 -18.13 -1.84 -9.06
CA ASP A 370 -17.36 -2.75 -8.19
C ASP A 370 -15.94 -2.24 -7.88
N GLY A 371 -15.65 -0.99 -8.24
CA GLY A 371 -14.34 -0.37 -8.06
C GLY A 371 -13.29 -0.79 -9.11
N SER A 372 -13.63 -1.65 -10.07
CA SER A 372 -12.72 -1.99 -11.17
C SER A 372 -12.50 -0.81 -12.13
N ALA A 373 -11.36 -0.81 -12.81
CA ALA A 373 -11.05 0.22 -13.80
C ALA A 373 -11.90 0.03 -15.06
N TRP A 374 -12.45 1.13 -15.58
CA TRP A 374 -13.18 1.18 -16.83
C TRP A 374 -12.22 1.24 -18.01
N THR A 375 -11.67 0.09 -18.36
CA THR A 375 -10.69 -0.03 -19.45
C THR A 375 -11.37 -0.28 -20.80
N SER A 376 -10.85 0.36 -21.85
CA SER A 376 -11.16 0.03 -23.25
C SER A 376 -9.84 -0.12 -24.01
N LEU A 377 -9.68 -1.23 -24.74
CA LEU A 377 -8.45 -1.56 -25.49
C LEU A 377 -8.10 -0.52 -26.56
N SER A 378 -9.10 0.23 -27.05
CA SER A 378 -8.90 1.27 -28.08
C SER A 378 -8.65 2.66 -27.51
N SER A 379 -8.77 2.85 -26.18
CA SER A 379 -8.71 4.19 -25.61
C SER A 379 -7.27 4.72 -25.58
N GLN A 380 -7.00 5.72 -26.42
CA GLN A 380 -5.73 6.44 -26.46
C GLN A 380 -5.61 7.49 -25.35
N ARG A 381 -6.73 7.83 -24.68
CA ARG A 381 -6.80 8.82 -23.61
C ARG A 381 -6.98 8.15 -22.27
N LYS A 382 -6.09 8.46 -21.33
CA LYS A 382 -6.10 7.93 -19.97
C LYS A 382 -6.54 8.99 -18.99
N LEU A 383 -7.16 8.54 -17.90
CA LEU A 383 -7.80 9.42 -16.95
C LEU A 383 -6.80 10.01 -15.95
N LEU A 384 -7.05 11.26 -15.56
CA LEU A 384 -6.29 12.02 -14.57
C LEU A 384 -7.21 12.56 -13.48
N ARG A 385 -6.72 12.53 -12.24
CA ARG A 385 -7.41 13.04 -11.04
C ARG A 385 -6.51 13.95 -10.19
N GLY A 386 -7.11 14.76 -9.31
CA GLY A 386 -6.40 15.49 -8.26
C GLY A 386 -6.16 16.99 -8.49
N GLY A 387 -6.02 17.44 -9.73
CA GLY A 387 -5.53 18.80 -10.01
C GLY A 387 -4.02 18.92 -9.85
N SER A 388 -3.47 20.11 -10.06
CA SER A 388 -2.02 20.34 -10.00
C SER A 388 -1.70 21.73 -9.44
N TRP A 389 -0.42 21.96 -9.15
CA TRP A 389 0.08 23.20 -8.55
C TRP A 389 -0.25 24.48 -9.35
N ASP A 390 -0.48 24.38 -10.66
CA ASP A 390 -0.72 25.50 -11.59
C ASP A 390 -2.20 25.76 -11.91
N LEU A 391 -3.10 24.90 -11.44
CA LEU A 391 -4.52 24.96 -11.76
C LEU A 391 -5.37 25.61 -10.68
N ASN A 392 -6.55 26.06 -11.11
CA ASN A 392 -7.54 26.66 -10.24
C ASN A 392 -8.09 25.62 -9.24
N PRO A 393 -8.56 26.02 -8.05
CA PRO A 393 -9.03 25.08 -7.02
C PRO A 393 -10.20 24.21 -7.47
N GLY A 394 -11.03 24.66 -8.41
CA GLY A 394 -12.11 23.85 -8.97
C GLY A 394 -11.65 22.58 -9.71
N ASN A 395 -10.40 22.54 -10.17
CA ASN A 395 -9.79 21.34 -10.76
C ASN A 395 -9.31 20.33 -9.71
N CYS A 396 -9.19 20.75 -8.45
CA CYS A 396 -8.73 19.91 -7.34
C CYS A 396 -9.88 19.21 -6.60
N ARG A 397 -11.12 19.35 -7.07
CA ARG A 397 -12.29 18.70 -6.47
C ARG A 397 -12.17 17.18 -6.58
N SER A 398 -12.67 16.47 -5.58
CA SER A 398 -12.67 15.01 -5.54
C SER A 398 -13.40 14.39 -6.74
N ALA A 399 -14.41 15.05 -7.29
CA ALA A 399 -15.15 14.57 -8.47
C ALA A 399 -14.58 15.06 -9.82
N PHE A 400 -13.61 15.98 -9.83
CA PHE A 400 -13.10 16.52 -11.09
C PHE A 400 -12.32 15.44 -11.84
N ARG A 401 -12.59 15.33 -13.15
CA ARG A 401 -11.97 14.36 -14.06
C ARG A 401 -11.31 15.09 -15.19
N TYR A 402 -10.13 14.63 -15.59
CA TYR A 402 -9.48 15.07 -16.81
C TYR A 402 -8.90 13.88 -17.57
N SER A 403 -8.36 14.12 -18.76
CA SER A 403 -7.64 13.09 -19.49
C SER A 403 -6.55 13.68 -20.37
N TYR A 404 -5.57 12.86 -20.70
CA TYR A 404 -4.57 13.14 -21.73
C TYR A 404 -4.23 11.86 -22.48
N LEU A 405 -3.48 11.99 -23.58
CA LEU A 405 -2.99 10.84 -24.32
C LEU A 405 -2.03 10.02 -23.45
N LEU A 406 -2.07 8.69 -23.57
CA LEU A 406 -1.27 7.76 -22.75
C LEU A 406 0.25 7.97 -22.83
N GLY A 407 0.76 8.56 -23.92
CA GLY A 407 2.16 8.92 -24.10
C GLY A 407 2.50 10.37 -23.76
N TYR A 408 1.52 11.17 -23.35
CA TYR A 408 1.73 12.58 -22.99
C TYR A 408 2.40 12.67 -21.61
N CYS A 409 3.42 13.51 -21.49
CA CYS A 409 4.08 13.83 -20.23
C CYS A 409 4.13 15.35 -20.05
N ASN A 410 3.95 15.82 -18.81
CA ASN A 410 3.94 17.23 -18.47
C ASN A 410 4.44 17.41 -17.03
N LEU A 411 5.01 18.58 -16.74
CA LEU A 411 5.52 18.98 -15.44
C LEU A 411 4.47 19.12 -14.32
N THR A 412 3.20 18.93 -14.66
CA THR A 412 2.07 18.89 -13.73
C THR A 412 1.50 17.49 -13.52
N ILE A 413 2.01 16.47 -14.20
CA ILE A 413 1.45 15.11 -14.21
C ILE A 413 2.43 14.12 -13.60
N GLY A 414 1.99 13.46 -12.53
CA GLY A 414 2.62 12.34 -11.87
C GLY A 414 1.64 11.18 -11.70
N PHE A 415 1.82 10.39 -10.64
CA PHE A 415 0.91 9.28 -10.29
C PHE A 415 1.16 8.80 -8.86
N ARG A 416 0.21 8.02 -8.34
CA ARG A 416 0.41 7.13 -7.19
C ARG A 416 0.06 5.70 -7.58
N VAL A 417 0.45 4.75 -6.75
CA VAL A 417 0.23 3.33 -7.00
C VAL A 417 -0.71 2.71 -5.98
N VAL A 418 -1.35 1.62 -6.37
CA VAL A 418 -2.09 0.73 -5.47
C VAL A 418 -1.51 -0.68 -5.52
N CYS A 419 -1.72 -1.44 -4.45
CA CYS A 419 -1.33 -2.84 -4.37
C CYS A 419 -2.55 -3.71 -4.07
N SER A 420 -2.80 -4.69 -4.94
CA SER A 420 -3.82 -5.70 -4.74
C SER A 420 -3.32 -6.75 -3.75
N GLY A 421 -3.72 -6.62 -2.50
CA GLY A 421 -3.58 -7.64 -1.48
C GLY A 421 -4.58 -7.32 -0.37
N ALA A 422 -5.36 -8.32 0.05
CA ALA A 422 -6.41 -8.09 1.01
C ALA A 422 -5.82 -7.50 2.30
N ALA A 423 -6.21 -6.27 2.64
CA ALA A 423 -6.27 -5.87 4.03
C ALA A 423 -7.37 -6.76 4.66
N ARG A 424 -7.00 -7.99 5.03
CA ARG A 424 -7.84 -8.79 5.90
C ARG A 424 -7.78 -8.10 7.26
N THR A 425 -8.75 -7.25 7.52
CA THR A 425 -9.07 -6.86 8.89
C THR A 425 -9.41 -8.16 9.62
N CYS A 426 -8.56 -8.54 10.59
CA CYS A 426 -8.88 -9.59 11.54
C CYS A 426 -10.08 -9.17 12.40
#